data_AF-A0A561E4Z3-F1
#
_entry.id   AF-A0A561E4Z3-F1
#
_cell.length_a   1.000
_cell.length_b   1.000
_cell.length_c   1.000
_cell.angle_alpha   90.00
_cell.angle_beta   90.00
_cell.angle_gamma   90.00
#
_symmetry.space_group_name_H-M   'P 1'
#
loop_
_entity.id
_entity.type
_entity.pdbx_description
1 polymer ?
#
loop_
_entity_poly.entity_id
_entity_poly.type
_entity_poly.pdbx_seq_one_letter_code
_entity_poly.pdbx_strand_id
1 'polypeptide(L)'
;MQNRTMEIGVGMFLLAGLLALLLLALRVSGLAPGSSVDTYKVYAYFDNIAGLTVRAKVTMAGVNIGRVTAIDLDRDSYTGRVTMELDHAVDNLPVDSTASILTAGLLGEKYVGISVGGDEQLLADGGTIHDTQSSLVLEDLIGKFLLNSVNKDQQSQ
;
A
#
# COMPACT_ATOMS: atom_id res chain seq x y z
N MET A 1 -19.07 -46.02 33.45
CA MET A 1 -19.47 -45.44 32.14
C MET A 1 -19.48 -43.90 32.16
N GLN A 2 -19.74 -43.26 33.30
CA GLN A 2 -19.88 -41.80 33.43
C GLN A 2 -18.59 -40.99 33.20
N ASN A 3 -17.41 -41.55 33.50
CA ASN A 3 -16.13 -40.86 33.28
C ASN A 3 -15.77 -40.74 31.78
N ARG A 4 -16.05 -41.78 30.99
CA ARG A 4 -15.80 -41.76 29.53
C ARG A 4 -16.61 -40.69 28.80
N THR A 5 -17.87 -40.48 29.18
CA THR A 5 -18.71 -39.44 28.57
C THR A 5 -18.22 -38.04 28.92
N MET A 6 -17.66 -37.85 30.12
CA MET A 6 -17.10 -36.57 30.55
C MET A 6 -15.75 -36.29 29.87
N GLU A 7 -14.88 -37.30 29.74
CA GLU A 7 -13.62 -37.21 28.99
C GLU A 7 -13.84 -36.87 27.51
N ILE A 8 -14.82 -37.52 26.86
CA ILE A 8 -15.18 -37.22 25.46
C ILE A 8 -15.75 -35.80 25.32
N GLY A 9 -16.60 -35.36 26.27
CA GLY A 9 -17.15 -34.01 26.27
C GLY A 9 -16.09 -32.92 26.41
N VAL A 10 -15.12 -33.11 27.31
CA VAL A 10 -13.98 -32.20 27.47
C VAL A 10 -13.10 -32.20 26.22
N GLY A 11 -12.82 -33.37 25.65
CA GLY A 11 -12.05 -33.49 24.40
C GLY A 11 -12.70 -32.76 23.23
N MET A 12 -14.02 -32.91 23.06
CA MET A 12 -14.78 -32.20 22.02
C MET A 12 -14.78 -30.69 22.24
N PHE A 13 -14.93 -30.24 23.49
CA PHE A 13 -14.87 -28.81 23.83
C PHE A 13 -13.49 -28.21 23.51
N LEU A 14 -12.41 -28.89 23.90
CA LEU A 14 -11.04 -28.46 23.58
C LEU A 14 -10.80 -28.41 22.07
N LEU A 15 -11.27 -29.40 21.33
CA LEU A 15 -11.13 -29.45 19.87
C LEU A 15 -11.89 -28.30 19.19
N ALA A 16 -13.12 -28.02 19.64
CA ALA A 16 -13.91 -26.90 19.15
C ALA A 16 -13.23 -25.55 19.46
N GLY A 17 -12.67 -25.39 20.67
CA GLY A 17 -11.89 -24.21 21.04
C GLY A 17 -10.64 -24.02 20.17
N LEU A 18 -9.90 -25.10 19.92
CA LEU A 18 -8.73 -25.07 19.04
C LEU A 18 -9.11 -24.68 17.61
N LEU A 19 -10.19 -25.25 17.08
CA LEU A 19 -10.72 -24.90 15.76
C LEU A 19 -11.15 -23.43 15.69
N ALA A 20 -11.82 -22.90 16.72
CA ALA A 20 -12.21 -21.51 16.78
C ALA A 20 -11.00 -20.56 16.78
N LEU A 21 -9.96 -20.89 17.55
CA LEU A 21 -8.71 -20.11 17.57
C LEU A 21 -7.98 -20.17 16.23
N LEU A 22 -7.95 -21.34 15.59
CA LEU A 22 -7.35 -21.50 14.26
C LEU A 22 -8.09 -20.64 13.22
N LEU A 23 -9.43 -20.68 13.22
CA LEU A 23 -10.25 -19.84 12.34
C LEU A 23 -10.03 -18.35 12.58
N LEU A 24 -9.94 -17.92 13.85
CA LEU A 24 -9.67 -16.53 14.21
C LEU A 24 -8.28 -16.10 13.72
N ALA A 25 -7.25 -16.93 13.92
CA ALA A 25 -5.90 -16.65 13.47
C ALA A 25 -5.81 -16.46 11.95
N LEU A 26 -6.47 -17.34 11.18
CA LEU A 26 -6.54 -17.21 9.72
C LEU A 26 -7.26 -15.92 9.27
N ARG A 27 -8.35 -15.56 9.95
CA ARG A 27 -9.12 -14.32 9.67
C ARG A 27 -8.30 -13.07 9.98
N VAL A 28 -7.63 -13.01 11.12
CA VAL A 28 -6.84 -11.84 11.56
C VAL A 28 -5.55 -11.67 10.76
N SER A 29 -4.92 -12.77 10.34
CA SER A 29 -3.73 -12.73 9.48
C SER A 29 -4.00 -12.11 8.09
N GLY A 30 -5.27 -11.97 7.70
CA GLY A 30 -5.66 -11.58 6.35
C GLY A 30 -5.34 -12.66 5.31
N LEU A 31 -5.07 -13.88 5.77
CA LEU A 31 -4.90 -15.10 4.96
C LEU A 31 -6.23 -15.83 4.74
N ALA A 32 -7.33 -15.30 5.28
CA ALA A 32 -8.64 -15.73 4.84
C ALA A 32 -8.65 -15.63 3.31
N PRO A 33 -9.03 -16.68 2.58
CA PRO A 33 -9.34 -16.55 1.16
C PRO A 33 -10.51 -15.58 1.06
N GLY A 34 -10.18 -14.29 1.00
CA GLY A 34 -11.09 -13.26 0.56
C GLY A 34 -11.56 -13.69 -0.82
N SER A 35 -12.82 -13.42 -1.13
CA SER A 35 -13.33 -13.38 -2.49
C SER A 35 -12.19 -12.96 -3.41
N SER A 36 -11.83 -13.80 -4.38
CA SER A 36 -10.90 -13.42 -5.45
C SER A 36 -11.50 -12.20 -6.13
N VAL A 37 -11.21 -11.02 -5.59
CA VAL A 37 -11.54 -9.76 -6.21
C VAL A 37 -10.65 -9.76 -7.44
N ASP A 38 -11.30 -9.69 -8.59
CA ASP A 38 -10.61 -9.59 -9.85
C ASP A 38 -9.72 -8.34 -9.76
N THR A 39 -8.42 -8.53 -9.92
CA THR A 39 -7.41 -7.47 -9.75
C THR A 39 -6.44 -7.51 -10.92
N TYR A 40 -5.91 -6.34 -11.27
CA TYR A 40 -4.87 -6.20 -12.29
C TYR A 40 -3.64 -5.52 -11.71
N LYS A 41 -2.49 -5.73 -12.34
CA LYS A 41 -1.20 -5.25 -11.86
C LYS A 41 -0.80 -3.96 -12.55
N VAL A 42 -0.27 -3.04 -11.77
CA VAL A 42 0.28 -1.77 -12.24
C VAL A 42 1.64 -1.54 -11.58
N TYR A 43 2.56 -0.97 -12.34
CA TYR A 43 3.90 -0.62 -11.88
C TYR A 43 4.07 0.89 -11.76
N ALA A 44 4.85 1.32 -10.78
CA ALA A 44 5.30 2.71 -10.66
C ALA A 44 6.75 2.72 -10.17
N TYR A 45 7.54 3.69 -10.63
CA TYR A 45 8.95 3.82 -10.31
C TYR A 45 9.17 5.09 -9.51
N PHE A 46 9.79 4.99 -8.34
CA PHE A 46 10.04 6.15 -7.47
C PHE A 46 11.53 6.28 -7.19
N ASP A 47 12.04 7.51 -7.22
CA ASP A 47 13.42 7.80 -6.80
C ASP A 47 13.63 7.47 -5.33
N ASN A 48 12.60 7.69 -4.50
CA ASN A 48 12.66 7.40 -3.07
C ASN A 48 11.32 6.87 -2.55
N ILE A 49 11.36 5.61 -2.09
CA ILE A 49 10.21 4.88 -1.54
C ILE A 49 10.04 5.08 0.00
N ALA A 50 11.01 5.72 0.66
CA ALA A 50 11.18 5.77 2.12
C ALA A 50 9.88 5.63 2.95
N GLY A 51 9.81 4.52 3.70
CA GLY A 51 8.72 4.21 4.63
C GLY A 51 7.52 3.48 4.03
N LEU A 52 7.42 3.32 2.70
CA LEU A 52 6.41 2.45 2.09
C LEU A 52 6.75 0.98 2.34
N THR A 53 5.72 0.19 2.65
CA THR A 53 5.85 -1.23 2.96
C THR A 53 4.95 -2.08 2.06
N VAL A 54 5.30 -3.35 1.90
CA VAL A 54 4.42 -4.32 1.23
C VAL A 54 3.10 -4.42 2.02
N ARG A 55 1.98 -4.55 1.31
CA ARG A 55 0.59 -4.48 1.83
C ARG A 55 0.11 -3.07 2.18
N ALA A 56 0.90 -2.02 1.94
CA ALA A 56 0.41 -0.65 2.00
C ALA A 56 -0.80 -0.47 1.06
N LYS A 57 -1.75 0.38 1.46
CA LYS A 57 -2.96 0.64 0.69
C LYS A 57 -2.63 1.45 -0.57
N VAL A 58 -3.38 1.22 -1.63
CA VAL A 58 -3.40 2.08 -2.80
C VAL A 58 -4.76 2.76 -2.83
N THR A 59 -4.77 4.08 -2.86
CA THR A 59 -6.01 4.86 -2.71
C THR A 59 -6.18 5.84 -3.85
N MET A 60 -7.43 6.11 -4.22
CA MET A 60 -7.81 7.16 -5.16
C MET A 60 -8.91 7.98 -4.50
N ALA A 61 -8.74 9.31 -4.47
CA ALA A 61 -9.65 10.23 -3.79
C ALA A 61 -9.98 9.83 -2.32
N GLY A 62 -9.01 9.19 -1.63
CA GLY A 62 -9.16 8.69 -0.25
C GLY A 62 -9.87 7.34 -0.11
N VAL A 63 -10.35 6.75 -1.20
CA VAL A 63 -10.96 5.41 -1.22
C VAL A 63 -9.89 4.37 -1.51
N ASN A 64 -9.90 3.25 -0.77
CA ASN A 64 -8.99 2.13 -1.01
C ASN A 64 -9.41 1.37 -2.28
N ILE A 65 -8.51 1.28 -3.25
CA ILE A 65 -8.73 0.66 -4.56
C ILE A 65 -7.74 -0.48 -4.86
N GLY A 66 -6.85 -0.80 -3.92
CA GLY A 66 -5.81 -1.77 -4.15
C GLY A 66 -4.77 -1.86 -3.04
N ARG A 67 -3.67 -2.55 -3.32
CA ARG A 67 -2.55 -2.70 -2.39
C ARG A 67 -1.22 -2.85 -3.09
N VAL A 68 -0.15 -2.47 -2.39
CA VAL A 68 1.22 -2.76 -2.80
C VAL A 68 1.52 -4.25 -2.54
N THR A 69 2.00 -4.96 -3.55
CA THR A 69 2.30 -6.40 -3.47
C THR A 69 3.79 -6.69 -3.47
N ALA A 70 4.60 -5.86 -4.13
CA ALA A 70 6.05 -5.99 -4.14
C ALA A 70 6.75 -4.63 -4.24
N ILE A 71 7.96 -4.56 -3.69
CA ILE A 71 8.86 -3.42 -3.79
C ILE A 71 10.24 -3.98 -4.13
N ASP A 72 10.76 -3.61 -5.28
CA ASP A 72 12.07 -4.05 -5.79
C ASP A 72 12.95 -2.85 -6.13
N LEU A 73 14.27 -3.03 -6.15
CA LEU A 73 15.17 -2.05 -6.77
C LEU A 73 15.32 -2.41 -8.25
N ASP A 74 14.94 -1.49 -9.13
CA ASP A 74 15.24 -1.57 -10.54
C ASP A 74 16.73 -1.29 -10.75
N ARG A 75 17.45 -2.27 -11.30
CA ARG A 75 18.93 -2.22 -11.37
C ARG A 75 19.45 -1.36 -12.52
N ASP A 76 18.60 -1.08 -13.51
CA ASP A 76 18.99 -0.32 -14.69
C ASP A 76 18.81 1.19 -14.45
N SER A 77 17.68 1.56 -13.83
CA SER A 77 17.36 2.95 -13.50
C SER A 77 17.79 3.38 -12.09
N TYR A 78 18.17 2.43 -11.22
CA TYR A 78 18.44 2.66 -9.79
C TYR A 78 17.25 3.26 -9.02
N THR A 79 16.03 3.09 -9.54
CA THR A 79 14.79 3.54 -8.89
C THR A 79 14.11 2.38 -8.18
N GLY A 80 13.30 2.71 -7.19
CA GLY A 80 12.45 1.72 -6.54
C GLY A 80 11.23 1.41 -7.40
N ARG A 81 11.08 0.16 -7.84
CA ARG A 81 9.91 -0.34 -8.54
C ARG A 81 8.87 -0.83 -7.54
N VAL A 82 7.71 -0.20 -7.53
CA VAL A 82 6.55 -0.60 -6.73
C VAL A 82 5.58 -1.36 -7.64
N THR A 83 5.22 -2.59 -7.24
CA THR A 83 4.16 -3.37 -7.88
C THR A 83 2.89 -3.24 -7.06
N MET A 84 1.80 -2.84 -7.71
CA MET A 84 0.49 -2.63 -7.13
C MET A 84 -0.52 -3.57 -7.77
N GLU A 85 -1.43 -4.11 -6.96
CA GLU A 85 -2.65 -4.76 -7.44
C GLU A 85 -3.83 -3.84 -7.19
N LEU A 86 -4.54 -3.49 -8.25
CA LEU A 86 -5.73 -2.64 -8.24
C LEU A 86 -6.97 -3.48 -8.51
N ASP A 87 -8.09 -3.13 -7.87
CA ASP A 87 -9.37 -3.80 -8.08
C ASP A 87 -9.90 -3.50 -9.49
N HIS A 88 -10.39 -4.52 -10.21
CA HIS A 88 -10.98 -4.36 -11.56
C HIS A 88 -12.23 -3.48 -11.58
N ALA A 89 -12.83 -3.17 -10.43
CA ALA A 89 -13.88 -2.17 -10.32
C ALA A 89 -13.39 -0.74 -10.69
N VAL A 90 -12.07 -0.54 -10.74
CA VAL A 90 -11.42 0.69 -11.19
C VAL A 90 -10.68 0.39 -12.50
N ASP A 91 -11.43 0.31 -13.60
CA ASP A 91 -10.94 0.01 -14.95
C ASP A 91 -10.74 1.26 -15.82
N ASN A 92 -11.00 2.43 -15.27
CA ASN A 92 -11.05 3.71 -15.97
C ASN A 92 -9.88 4.64 -15.61
N LEU A 93 -8.74 4.08 -15.23
CA LEU A 93 -7.55 4.86 -14.87
C LEU A 93 -6.80 5.31 -16.15
N PRO A 94 -6.67 6.62 -16.43
CA PRO A 94 -5.89 7.10 -17.58
C PRO A 94 -4.40 6.80 -17.46
N VAL A 95 -3.71 6.67 -18.59
CA VAL A 95 -2.25 6.42 -18.64
C VAL A 95 -1.40 7.58 -18.12
N ASP A 96 -1.92 8.80 -18.13
CA ASP A 96 -1.29 10.01 -17.61
C ASP A 96 -1.61 10.27 -16.12
N SER A 97 -2.16 9.28 -15.43
CA SER A 97 -2.39 9.36 -13.99
C SER A 97 -1.08 9.49 -13.21
N THR A 98 -1.13 10.11 -12.03
CA THR A 98 0.04 10.30 -11.16
C THR A 98 -0.05 9.36 -9.95
N ALA A 99 1.07 8.74 -9.57
CA ALA A 99 1.20 7.99 -8.33
C ALA A 99 2.07 8.73 -7.31
N SER A 100 1.59 8.93 -6.09
CA SER A 100 2.31 9.66 -5.04
C SER A 100 2.43 8.82 -3.76
N ILE A 101 3.61 8.80 -3.14
CA ILE A 101 3.77 8.19 -1.81
C ILE A 101 3.38 9.20 -0.73
N LEU A 102 2.26 8.95 -0.08
CA LEU A 102 1.66 9.82 0.93
C LEU A 102 1.79 9.21 2.33
N THR A 103 1.59 10.03 3.36
CA THR A 103 1.61 9.60 4.77
C THR A 103 0.22 9.76 5.36
N ALA A 104 -0.27 8.75 6.07
CA ALA A 104 -1.55 8.85 6.76
C ALA A 104 -1.42 9.79 7.97
N GLY A 105 -1.88 11.03 7.84
CA GLY A 105 -1.69 12.06 8.88
C GLY A 105 -0.21 12.43 9.05
N LEU A 106 0.20 12.76 10.29
CA LEU A 106 1.56 13.21 10.57
C LEU A 106 2.57 12.07 10.77
N LEU A 107 2.15 10.97 11.41
CA LEU A 107 3.02 9.88 11.87
C LEU A 107 2.54 8.49 11.42
N GLY A 108 1.51 8.42 10.57
CA GLY A 108 0.94 7.15 10.16
C GLY A 108 1.78 6.41 9.13
N GLU A 109 1.26 5.26 8.72
CA GLU A 109 1.83 4.46 7.65
C GLU A 109 1.85 5.23 6.31
N LYS A 110 2.83 4.89 5.47
CA LYS A 110 2.87 5.38 4.09
C LYS A 110 1.91 4.57 3.23
N TYR A 111 1.30 5.22 2.25
CA TYR A 111 0.41 4.60 1.27
C TYR A 111 0.60 5.24 -0.09
N VAL A 112 0.12 4.59 -1.16
CA VAL A 112 0.15 5.16 -2.49
C VAL A 112 -1.18 5.85 -2.78
N GLY A 113 -1.13 7.13 -3.14
CA GLY A 113 -2.25 7.88 -3.67
C GLY A 113 -2.16 7.92 -5.20
N ILE A 114 -3.26 7.63 -5.88
CA ILE A 114 -3.38 7.78 -7.34
C ILE A 114 -4.27 8.99 -7.61
N SER A 115 -3.76 9.92 -8.43
CA SER A 115 -4.53 11.02 -8.99
C SER A 115 -4.84 10.72 -10.44
N VAL A 116 -6.11 10.85 -10.81
CA VAL A 116 -6.59 10.58 -12.17
C VAL A 116 -6.10 11.69 -13.10
N GLY A 117 -5.53 11.29 -14.23
CA GLY A 117 -5.15 12.20 -15.32
C GLY A 117 -6.32 12.57 -16.23
N GLY A 118 -6.02 13.07 -17.42
CA GLY A 118 -7.03 13.52 -18.40
C GLY A 118 -6.96 12.83 -19.75
N ASP A 119 -6.09 11.83 -19.92
CA ASP A 119 -5.95 11.10 -21.19
C ASP A 119 -7.18 10.22 -21.47
N GLU A 120 -7.51 10.04 -22.74
CA GLU A 120 -8.54 9.10 -23.20
C GLU A 120 -8.04 7.66 -23.15
N GLN A 121 -6.72 7.47 -23.22
CA GLN A 121 -6.12 6.14 -23.15
C GLN A 121 -6.07 5.64 -21.71
N LEU A 122 -6.62 4.44 -21.50
CA LEU A 122 -6.68 3.79 -20.20
C LEU A 122 -5.48 2.88 -19.96
N LEU A 123 -5.08 2.78 -18.70
CA LEU A 123 -4.02 1.93 -18.21
C LEU A 123 -4.50 0.47 -18.18
N ALA A 124 -3.75 -0.40 -18.84
CA ALA A 124 -4.05 -1.84 -18.90
C ALA A 124 -3.30 -2.63 -17.82
N ASP A 125 -3.64 -3.91 -17.67
CA ASP A 125 -2.88 -4.85 -16.85
C ASP A 125 -1.42 -4.92 -17.30
N GLY A 126 -0.51 -4.84 -16.34
CA GLY A 126 0.93 -4.71 -16.55
C GLY A 126 1.38 -3.32 -16.96
N GLY A 127 0.47 -2.33 -16.99
CA GLY A 127 0.77 -0.94 -17.30
C GLY A 127 1.71 -0.29 -16.28
N THR A 128 2.40 0.77 -16.72
CA THR A 128 3.29 1.56 -15.86
C THR A 128 2.78 2.98 -15.75
N ILE A 129 2.66 3.47 -14.51
CA ILE A 129 2.44 4.89 -14.22
C ILE A 129 3.80 5.59 -14.28
N HIS A 130 3.92 6.55 -15.20
CA HIS A 130 5.18 7.25 -15.46
C HIS A 130 5.35 8.50 -14.60
N ASP A 131 4.25 9.19 -14.26
CA ASP A 131 4.31 10.36 -13.39
C ASP A 131 4.23 9.92 -11.93
N THR A 132 5.33 10.11 -11.20
CA THR A 132 5.48 9.61 -9.83
C THR A 132 6.04 10.67 -8.91
N GLN A 133 5.47 10.76 -7.71
CA GLN A 133 5.95 11.64 -6.65
C GLN A 133 6.47 10.82 -5.48
N SER A 134 7.79 10.88 -5.29
CA SER A 134 8.52 10.18 -4.23
C SER A 134 8.11 10.62 -2.82
N SER A 135 8.39 9.75 -1.84
CA SER A 135 8.13 10.03 -0.42
C SER A 135 8.91 11.27 0.05
N LEU A 136 8.24 12.17 0.77
CA LEU A 136 8.92 13.29 1.42
C LEU A 136 9.66 12.80 2.67
N VAL A 137 10.94 13.18 2.75
CA VAL A 137 11.80 13.00 3.92
C VAL A 137 11.78 14.31 4.70
N LEU A 138 11.39 14.26 5.98
CA LEU A 138 11.17 15.47 6.80
C LEU A 138 12.46 16.28 6.96
N GLU A 139 13.58 15.58 7.08
CA GLU A 139 14.92 16.11 7.20
C GLU A 139 15.26 17.00 5.99
N ASP A 140 14.91 16.55 4.78
CA ASP A 140 15.13 17.31 3.55
C ASP A 140 14.28 18.58 3.51
N LEU A 141 13.04 18.51 4.01
CA LEU A 141 12.15 19.67 4.09
C LEU A 141 12.66 20.71 5.10
N ILE A 142 13.14 20.27 6.26
CA ILE A 142 13.75 21.15 7.26
C ILE A 142 15.01 21.82 6.67
N GLY A 143 15.87 21.04 6.00
CA GLY A 143 17.05 21.58 5.33
C GLY A 143 16.70 22.64 4.29
N LYS A 144 15.74 22.35 3.39
CA LYS A 144 15.25 23.29 2.38
C LYS A 144 14.66 24.55 3.00
N PHE A 145 13.92 24.42 4.10
CA PHE A 145 13.34 25.56 4.82
C PHE A 145 14.42 26.46 5.40
N LEU A 146 15.39 25.90 6.13
CA LEU A 146 16.48 26.66 6.75
C LEU A 146 17.33 27.40 5.70
N LEU A 147 17.67 26.74 4.60
CA LEU A 147 18.41 27.35 3.48
C LEU A 147 17.65 28.52 2.86
N ASN A 148 16.34 28.36 2.65
CA ASN A 148 15.51 29.42 2.07
C ASN A 148 15.31 30.60 3.02
N SER A 149 15.24 30.37 4.34
CA SER A 149 15.19 31.44 5.33
C SER A 149 16.47 32.28 5.33
N VAL A 150 17.64 31.65 5.30
CA VAL A 150 18.94 32.36 5.28
C VAL A 150 19.12 33.22 4.03
N ASN A 151 18.69 32.72 2.85
CA ASN A 151 18.77 33.47 1.60
C ASN A 151 17.87 34.72 1.58
N LYS A 152 16.74 34.69 2.31
CA LYS A 152 15.79 35.81 2.36
C LYS A 152 16.30 36.98 3.21
N ASP A 153 17.10 36.69 4.23
CA ASP A 153 17.73 37.70 5.09
C ASP A 153 18.88 38.45 4.38
N GLN A 154 19.54 37.82 3.39
CA GLN A 154 20.60 38.45 2.58
C GLN A 154 20.07 39.36 1.47
N GLN A 155 18.84 39.16 0.98
CA GLN A 155 18.21 40.05 -0.02
C GLN A 155 17.54 41.28 0.61
N SER A 156 17.43 41.34 1.94
CA SER A 156 16.78 42.44 2.67
C SER A 156 17.78 43.46 3.26
N GLN A 157 19.07 43.37 2.89
CA GLN A 157 20.14 44.32 3.24
C GLN A 157 20.74 44.98 2.00
#